data_AF-A0A2D5VJD5-F1
#
_entry.id   AF-A0A2D5VJD5-F1
#
_cell.length_a   1.000
_cell.length_b   1.000
_cell.length_c   1.000
_cell.angle_alpha   90.00
_cell.angle_beta   90.00
_cell.angle_gamma   90.00
#
_symmetry.space_group_name_H-M   'P 1'
#
loop_
_entity.id
_entity.type
_entity.pdbx_description
1 polymer ?
#
loop_
_entity_poly.entity_id
_entity_poly.type
_entity_poly.pdbx_seq_one_letter_code
_entity_poly.pdbx_strand_id
1 'polypeptide(L)'
;MKTIQLSLQVADDITSIDHLEQYVDLLGQQIKRQLFTNMLTQLGQSESQSDTTPSTCPRCKKSETMAWGNRPRVLKTVFGQVHFRLLCQKCQQCQHTFSLSMPGLELNGSNTTSELRKITILCGSSWPFRQAANVLWQLTGVELSFSYIRWLCANEAEIVAAQANTEYQTSEWEARNDRSIG
;
A
#
# COMPACT_ATOMS: atom_id res chain seq x y z
N MET A 1 25.31 1.24 2.92
CA MET A 1 24.41 0.18 2.41
C MET A 1 24.25 -0.88 3.48
N LYS A 2 23.04 -1.42 3.69
CA LYS A 2 22.81 -2.54 4.62
C LYS A 2 22.63 -3.83 3.83
N THR A 3 23.18 -4.93 4.34
CA THR A 3 23.05 -6.26 3.75
C THR A 3 21.95 -7.02 4.48
N ILE A 4 20.98 -7.55 3.73
CA ILE A 4 19.95 -8.46 4.25
C ILE A 4 20.29 -9.85 3.71
N GLN A 5 20.55 -10.81 4.59
CA GLN A 5 20.71 -12.22 4.21
C GLN A 5 19.36 -12.92 4.28
N LEU A 6 19.02 -13.65 3.22
CA LEU A 6 17.83 -14.50 3.16
C LEU A 6 18.27 -15.93 2.89
N SER A 7 17.79 -16.87 3.70
CA SER A 7 17.98 -18.29 3.47
C SER A 7 16.76 -18.86 2.77
N LEU A 8 16.99 -19.59 1.67
CA LEU A 8 15.96 -20.22 0.87
C LEU A 8 16.07 -21.72 1.00
N GLN A 9 14.93 -22.37 1.21
CA GLN A 9 14.80 -23.80 1.09
C GLN A 9 14.21 -24.08 -0.29
N VAL A 10 14.84 -24.97 -1.05
CA VAL A 10 14.42 -25.36 -2.39
C VAL A 10 14.00 -26.83 -2.32
N ALA A 11 12.84 -27.16 -2.87
CA ALA A 11 12.36 -28.53 -2.92
C ALA A 11 13.18 -29.35 -3.94
N ASP A 12 13.56 -30.56 -3.56
CA ASP A 12 14.36 -31.45 -4.42
C ASP A 12 13.50 -32.26 -5.41
N ASP A 13 12.17 -32.26 -5.24
CA ASP A 13 11.20 -33.15 -5.90
C ASP A 13 10.27 -32.43 -6.89
N ILE A 14 10.80 -31.48 -7.66
CA ILE A 14 10.04 -30.79 -8.70
C ILE A 14 9.94 -31.68 -9.95
N THR A 15 8.75 -32.25 -10.20
CA THR A 15 8.53 -33.25 -11.25
C THR A 15 7.96 -32.71 -12.57
N SER A 16 7.61 -31.42 -12.65
CA SER A 16 7.05 -30.80 -13.87
C SER A 16 7.36 -29.31 -13.98
N ILE A 17 7.28 -28.75 -15.20
CA ILE A 17 7.39 -27.30 -15.47
C ILE A 17 6.24 -26.55 -14.78
N ASP A 18 5.02 -27.11 -14.86
CA ASP A 18 3.82 -26.82 -14.05
C ASP A 18 4.15 -26.39 -12.62
N HIS A 19 4.73 -27.38 -11.93
CA HIS A 19 5.06 -27.29 -10.53
C HIS A 19 6.25 -26.35 -10.28
N LEU A 20 7.23 -26.31 -11.19
CA LEU A 20 8.38 -25.42 -11.09
C LEU A 20 7.94 -23.94 -11.10
N GLU A 21 7.05 -23.56 -12.02
CA GLU A 21 6.58 -22.17 -12.15
C GLU A 21 5.85 -21.73 -10.88
N GLN A 22 4.90 -22.55 -10.40
CA GLN A 22 4.16 -22.27 -9.16
C GLN A 22 5.08 -22.18 -7.94
N TYR A 23 6.07 -23.08 -7.86
CA TYR A 23 7.03 -23.11 -6.76
C TYR A 23 7.91 -21.85 -6.74
N VAL A 24 8.45 -21.46 -7.90
CA VAL A 24 9.28 -20.26 -8.05
C VAL A 24 8.48 -19.00 -7.74
N ASP A 25 7.23 -18.90 -8.21
CA ASP A 25 6.39 -17.73 -7.89
C ASP A 25 6.12 -17.65 -6.38
N LEU A 26 5.75 -18.75 -5.73
CA LEU A 26 5.49 -18.80 -4.30
C LEU A 26 6.73 -18.39 -3.47
N LEU A 27 7.91 -18.93 -3.81
CA LEU A 27 9.17 -18.52 -3.18
C LEU A 27 9.48 -17.04 -3.45
N GLY A 28 9.31 -16.58 -4.68
CA GLY A 28 9.53 -15.20 -5.07
C GLY A 28 8.65 -14.23 -4.28
N GLN A 29 7.37 -14.55 -4.11
CA GLN A 29 6.47 -13.77 -3.28
C GLN A 29 6.88 -13.79 -1.80
N GLN A 30 7.31 -14.93 -1.27
CA GLN A 30 7.81 -15.02 0.11
C GLN A 30 9.03 -14.12 0.33
N ILE A 31 10.02 -14.15 -0.57
CA ILE A 31 11.20 -13.27 -0.53
C ILE A 31 10.78 -11.80 -0.52
N LYS A 32 9.91 -11.41 -1.47
CA LYS A 32 9.41 -10.02 -1.59
C LYS A 32 8.74 -9.59 -0.28
N ARG A 33 7.87 -10.42 0.32
CA ARG A 33 7.22 -10.13 1.60
C ARG A 33 8.21 -9.99 2.75
N GLN A 34 9.21 -10.86 2.85
CA GLN A 34 10.23 -10.80 3.90
C GLN A 34 11.09 -9.55 3.78
N LEU A 35 11.55 -9.22 2.57
CA LEU A 35 12.29 -7.98 2.30
C LEU A 35 11.48 -6.75 2.68
N PHE A 36 10.22 -6.69 2.25
CA PHE A 36 9.34 -5.57 2.54
C PHE A 36 9.10 -5.41 4.05
N THR A 37 8.85 -6.52 4.75
CA THR A 37 8.67 -6.52 6.22
C THR A 37 9.90 -5.99 6.94
N ASN A 38 11.09 -6.45 6.53
CA ASN A 38 12.35 -6.02 7.12
C ASN A 38 12.61 -4.52 6.87
N MET A 39 12.39 -4.05 5.64
CA MET A 39 12.56 -2.63 5.30
C MET A 39 11.56 -1.75 6.06
N LEU A 40 10.29 -2.14 6.16
CA LEU A 40 9.29 -1.42 6.96
C LEU A 40 9.67 -1.36 8.44
N THR A 41 10.15 -2.47 9.00
CA THR A 41 10.58 -2.52 10.41
C THR A 41 11.75 -1.57 10.66
N GLN A 42 12.70 -1.48 9.72
CA GLN A 42 13.83 -0.57 9.82
C GLN A 42 13.39 0.91 9.73
N LEU A 43 12.46 1.24 8.84
CA LEU A 43 11.91 2.60 8.75
C LEU A 43 11.24 3.03 10.06
N GLY A 44 10.47 2.14 10.70
CA GLY A 44 9.86 2.42 12.00
C GLY A 44 10.87 2.57 13.15
N GLN A 45 12.00 1.84 13.10
CA GLN A 45 13.06 1.93 14.12
C GLN A 45 13.90 3.21 14.00
N SER A 46 14.17 3.69 12.78
CA SER A 46 14.96 4.92 12.60
C SER A 46 14.29 6.15 13.22
N GLU A 47 12.95 6.23 13.20
CA GLU A 47 12.21 7.33 13.84
C GLU A 47 12.23 7.24 15.37
N SER A 48 12.36 6.03 15.91
CA SER A 48 12.45 5.83 17.37
C SER A 48 13.77 6.36 17.94
N GLN A 49 14.81 6.43 17.11
CA GLN A 49 16.18 6.82 17.49
C GLN A 49 16.51 8.27 17.12
N SER A 50 15.70 8.91 16.27
CA SER A 50 15.82 10.35 16.03
C SER A 50 15.12 11.11 17.17
N ASP A 51 15.90 11.49 18.19
CA ASP A 51 15.51 12.36 19.32
C ASP A 51 14.96 13.76 18.92
N THR A 52 14.76 14.05 17.64
CA THR A 52 14.60 15.41 17.12
C THR A 52 13.19 15.80 16.68
N THR A 53 12.21 14.89 16.70
CA THR A 53 10.80 15.31 16.52
C THR A 53 9.92 14.79 17.65
N PRO A 54 9.60 15.63 18.66
CA PRO A 54 8.62 15.26 19.67
C PRO A 54 7.27 15.03 18.99
N SER A 55 6.89 13.76 18.95
CA SER A 55 5.57 13.30 18.54
C SER A 55 4.49 14.07 19.31
N THR A 56 3.71 14.87 18.59
CA THR A 56 2.69 15.70 19.20
C THR A 56 1.37 14.94 19.26
N CYS A 57 0.70 14.95 20.41
CA CYS A 57 -0.58 14.26 20.55
C CYS A 57 -1.63 14.84 19.58
N PRO A 58 -2.27 14.02 18.72
CA PRO A 58 -3.26 14.52 17.75
C PRO A 58 -4.53 15.08 18.41
N ARG A 59 -4.77 14.76 19.69
CA ARG A 59 -5.96 15.20 20.42
C ARG A 59 -5.76 16.53 21.15
N CYS A 60 -4.70 16.67 21.93
CA CYS A 60 -4.47 17.85 22.79
C CYS A 60 -3.26 18.70 22.35
N LYS A 61 -2.55 18.29 21.30
CA LYS A 61 -1.37 18.97 20.75
C LYS A 61 -0.20 19.17 21.73
N LYS A 62 -0.16 18.40 22.82
CA LYS A 62 0.97 18.36 23.76
C LYS A 62 2.03 17.35 23.29
N SER A 63 3.30 17.66 23.53
CA SER A 63 4.47 16.85 23.16
C SER A 63 4.85 15.79 24.20
N GLU A 64 4.29 15.86 25.41
CA GLU A 64 4.54 14.87 26.47
C GLU A 64 3.84 13.55 26.17
N THR A 65 4.60 12.64 25.55
CA THR A 65 4.16 11.30 25.18
C THR A 65 5.11 10.26 25.75
N MET A 66 4.60 9.05 26.00
CA MET A 66 5.39 7.91 26.42
C MET A 66 5.14 6.72 25.49
N ALA A 67 6.13 5.86 25.32
CA ALA A 67 5.96 4.59 24.62
C ALA A 67 4.90 3.74 25.35
N TRP A 68 3.94 3.20 24.59
CA TRP A 68 2.83 2.40 25.12
C TRP A 68 2.80 0.97 24.57
N GLY A 69 3.47 0.72 23.44
CA GLY A 69 3.61 -0.60 22.85
C GLY A 69 3.49 -0.58 21.33
N ASN A 70 3.06 -1.70 20.75
CA ASN A 70 2.98 -1.90 19.31
C ASN A 70 1.60 -2.35 18.87
N ARG A 71 1.10 -1.82 17.75
CA ARG A 71 -0.17 -2.21 17.15
C ARG A 71 0.07 -2.98 15.86
N PRO A 72 -0.46 -4.22 15.72
CA PRO A 72 -0.32 -4.99 14.49
C PRO A 72 -1.10 -4.32 13.34
N ARG A 73 -0.52 -4.42 12.16
CA ARG A 73 -1.07 -3.91 10.90
C ARG A 73 -0.77 -4.90 9.78
N VAL A 74 -1.61 -4.84 8.76
CA VAL A 74 -1.48 -5.63 7.53
C VAL A 74 -1.52 -4.67 6.36
N LEU A 75 -0.57 -4.80 5.43
CA LEU A 75 -0.61 -4.18 4.11
C LEU A 75 -0.93 -5.23 3.06
N LYS A 76 -1.80 -4.88 2.15
CA LYS A 76 -2.09 -5.64 0.94
C LYS A 76 -1.22 -5.08 -0.18
N THR A 77 -0.31 -5.90 -0.70
CA THR A 77 0.62 -5.55 -1.78
C THR A 77 0.44 -6.50 -2.96
N VAL A 78 1.10 -6.20 -4.09
CA VAL A 78 1.07 -7.07 -5.28
C VAL A 78 1.76 -8.42 -5.07
N PHE A 79 2.54 -8.59 -4.00
CA PHE A 79 3.23 -9.83 -3.65
C PHE A 79 2.66 -10.48 -2.39
N GLY A 80 1.43 -10.11 -2.01
CA GLY A 80 0.71 -10.70 -0.88
C GLY A 80 0.51 -9.77 0.30
N GLN A 81 0.05 -10.35 1.41
CA GLN A 81 -0.16 -9.61 2.65
C GLN A 81 1.13 -9.49 3.45
N VAL A 82 1.50 -8.26 3.83
CA VAL A 82 2.65 -7.98 4.68
C VAL A 82 2.17 -7.56 6.07
N HIS A 83 2.61 -8.31 7.07
CA HIS A 83 2.30 -8.03 8.47
C HIS A 83 3.44 -7.21 9.09
N PHE A 84 3.08 -6.13 9.77
CA PHE A 84 4.06 -5.28 10.45
C PHE A 84 3.45 -4.67 11.71
N ARG A 85 4.26 -3.95 12.48
CA ARG A 85 3.85 -3.33 13.74
C ARG A 85 4.13 -1.83 13.71
N LEU A 86 3.14 -1.04 14.10
CA LEU A 86 3.30 0.39 14.34
C LEU A 86 3.56 0.65 15.81
N LEU A 87 4.54 1.49 16.09
CA LEU A 87 4.79 2.00 17.43
C LEU A 87 3.60 2.84 17.89
N CYS A 88 3.17 2.62 19.12
CA CYS A 88 2.10 3.34 19.77
C CYS A 88 2.65 4.14 20.94
N GLN A 89 2.14 5.36 21.06
CA GLN A 89 2.43 6.25 22.15
C GLN A 89 1.15 6.60 22.89
N LYS A 90 1.32 7.01 24.15
CA LYS A 90 0.25 7.51 24.99
C LYS A 90 0.61 8.91 25.44
N CYS A 91 -0.31 9.84 25.26
CA CYS A 91 -0.15 11.20 25.78
C CYS A 91 -0.25 11.17 27.32
N GLN A 92 0.70 11.77 28.02
CA GLN A 92 0.67 11.83 29.48
C GLN A 92 -0.45 12.76 30.00
N GLN A 93 -0.77 13.81 29.24
CA GLN A 93 -1.78 14.80 29.62
C GLN A 93 -3.22 14.30 29.44
N CYS A 94 -3.58 13.88 28.23
CA CYS A 94 -4.96 13.48 27.92
C CYS A 94 -5.18 11.95 27.87
N GLN A 95 -4.15 11.17 28.15
CA GLN A 95 -4.17 9.69 28.16
C GLN A 95 -4.57 9.04 26.82
N HIS A 96 -4.68 9.82 25.75
CA HIS A 96 -5.01 9.31 24.41
C HIS A 96 -3.85 8.50 23.82
N THR A 97 -4.16 7.31 23.32
CA THR A 97 -3.22 6.43 22.62
C THR A 97 -3.32 6.65 21.11
N PHE A 98 -2.18 6.83 20.46
CA PHE A 98 -2.09 7.00 19.01
C PHE A 98 -0.87 6.27 18.45
N SER A 99 -0.92 5.92 17.17
CA SER A 99 0.21 5.29 16.48
C SER A 99 1.06 6.37 15.80
N LEU A 100 2.37 6.20 15.81
CA LEU A 100 3.26 7.03 15.01
C LEU A 100 3.01 6.75 13.52
N SER A 101 2.86 7.81 12.73
CA SER A 101 2.82 7.71 11.28
C SER A 101 4.20 7.32 10.80
N MET A 102 4.32 6.22 10.06
CA MET A 102 5.57 5.93 9.35
C MET A 102 5.61 6.78 8.06
N PRO A 103 6.64 7.60 7.84
CA PRO A 103 6.86 8.32 6.60
C PRO A 103 6.85 7.35 5.41
N GLY A 104 6.18 7.72 4.34
CA GLY A 104 6.01 6.87 3.16
C GLY A 104 4.94 5.78 3.30
N LEU A 105 4.30 5.64 4.47
CA LEU A 105 3.10 4.82 4.66
C LEU A 105 1.82 5.67 4.56
N GLU A 106 1.78 6.59 3.59
CA GLU A 106 0.62 7.42 3.27
C GLU A 106 -0.44 6.59 2.53
N LEU A 107 -1.02 5.65 3.26
CA LEU A 107 -2.12 4.85 2.77
C LEU A 107 -3.40 5.52 3.27
N ASN A 108 -3.88 6.55 2.55
CA ASN A 108 -5.09 7.36 2.81
C ASN A 108 -6.28 6.59 3.46
N GLY A 109 -6.19 6.23 4.74
CA GLY A 109 -7.10 5.31 5.43
C GLY A 109 -7.16 3.86 4.91
N SER A 110 -6.45 3.52 3.82
CA SER A 110 -6.47 2.18 3.19
C SER A 110 -5.34 1.30 3.70
N ASN A 111 -5.46 -0.02 3.57
CA ASN A 111 -4.34 -0.93 3.75
C ASN A 111 -3.80 -1.50 2.43
N THR A 112 -4.28 -1.01 1.29
CA THR A 112 -3.89 -1.45 -0.06
C THR A 112 -2.88 -0.48 -0.65
N THR A 113 -1.73 -0.97 -1.11
CA THR A 113 -0.70 -0.13 -1.74
C THR A 113 -1.19 0.48 -3.05
N SER A 114 -0.52 1.55 -3.51
CA SER A 114 -0.81 2.17 -4.82
C SER A 114 -0.72 1.17 -5.98
N GLU A 115 0.34 0.37 -6.03
CA GLU A 115 0.53 -0.61 -7.09
C GLU A 115 -0.55 -1.69 -7.10
N LEU A 116 -0.95 -2.20 -5.92
CA LEU A 116 -2.06 -3.15 -5.87
C LEU A 116 -3.38 -2.50 -6.28
N ARG A 117 -3.62 -1.23 -5.92
CA ARG A 117 -4.80 -0.48 -6.38
C ARG A 117 -4.86 -0.37 -7.90
N LYS A 118 -3.74 -0.03 -8.56
CA LYS A 118 -3.66 0.05 -10.04
C LYS A 118 -4.05 -1.27 -10.70
N ILE A 119 -3.44 -2.38 -10.27
CA ILE A 119 -3.76 -3.71 -10.80
C ILE A 119 -5.23 -4.07 -10.51
N THR A 120 -5.72 -3.74 -9.32
CA THR A 120 -7.12 -3.98 -8.95
C THR A 120 -8.10 -3.24 -9.86
N ILE A 121 -7.82 -1.98 -10.18
CA ILE A 121 -8.64 -1.16 -11.09
C ILE A 121 -8.61 -1.76 -12.49
N LEU A 122 -7.42 -2.12 -13.01
CA LEU A 122 -7.27 -2.75 -14.31
C LEU A 122 -8.06 -4.07 -14.40
N CYS A 123 -8.01 -4.89 -13.35
CA CYS A 123 -8.82 -6.10 -13.30
C CYS A 123 -10.31 -5.79 -13.23
N GLY A 124 -10.72 -4.83 -12.42
CA GLY A 124 -12.13 -4.42 -12.27
C GLY A 124 -12.72 -3.74 -13.50
N SER A 125 -11.91 -3.11 -14.34
CA SER A 125 -12.33 -2.54 -15.63
C SER A 125 -12.38 -3.59 -16.75
N SER A 126 -11.69 -4.72 -16.59
CA SER A 126 -11.57 -5.75 -17.64
C SER A 126 -12.52 -6.93 -17.44
N TRP A 127 -12.91 -7.23 -16.18
CA TRP A 127 -13.76 -8.37 -15.84
C TRP A 127 -14.86 -7.99 -14.85
N PRO A 128 -15.96 -8.77 -14.78
CA PRO A 128 -16.93 -8.66 -13.69
C PRO A 128 -16.25 -8.76 -12.31
N PHE A 129 -16.67 -7.96 -11.33
CA PHE A 129 -15.94 -7.80 -10.06
C PHE A 129 -15.66 -9.10 -9.28
N ARG A 130 -16.53 -10.11 -9.38
CA ARG A 130 -16.27 -11.43 -8.76
C ARG A 130 -15.14 -12.18 -9.46
N GLN A 131 -15.11 -12.12 -10.79
CA GLN A 131 -14.03 -12.72 -11.58
C GLN A 131 -12.73 -11.95 -11.38
N ALA A 132 -12.78 -10.62 -11.37
CA ALA A 132 -11.62 -9.78 -11.05
C ALA A 132 -11.02 -10.13 -9.68
N ALA A 133 -11.85 -10.34 -8.65
CA ALA A 133 -11.40 -10.77 -7.33
C ALA A 133 -10.66 -12.11 -7.37
N ASN A 134 -11.18 -13.09 -8.13
CA ASN A 134 -10.53 -14.40 -8.27
C ASN A 134 -9.18 -14.29 -8.99
N VAL A 135 -9.13 -13.56 -10.11
CA VAL A 135 -7.90 -13.33 -10.86
C VAL A 135 -6.84 -12.63 -10.00
N LEU A 136 -7.24 -11.60 -9.24
CA LEU A 136 -6.33 -10.90 -8.32
C LEU A 136 -5.79 -11.82 -7.23
N TRP A 137 -6.65 -12.68 -6.67
CA TRP A 137 -6.22 -13.67 -5.68
C TRP A 137 -5.21 -14.66 -6.27
N GLN A 138 -5.46 -15.16 -7.47
CA GLN A 138 -4.54 -16.07 -8.16
C GLN A 138 -3.18 -15.42 -8.45
N LEU A 139 -3.16 -14.16 -8.88
CA LEU A 139 -1.92 -13.47 -9.26
C LEU A 139 -1.11 -12.94 -8.06
N THR A 140 -1.77 -12.56 -6.98
CA THR A 140 -1.12 -11.83 -5.87
C THR A 140 -1.19 -12.55 -4.52
N GLY A 141 -2.02 -13.58 -4.41
CA GLY A 141 -2.37 -14.22 -3.14
C GLY A 141 -3.20 -13.34 -2.20
N VAL A 142 -3.67 -12.16 -2.64
CA VAL A 142 -4.44 -11.23 -1.82
C VAL A 142 -5.93 -11.34 -2.08
N GLU A 143 -6.68 -11.60 -1.02
CA GLU A 143 -8.14 -11.52 -1.08
C GLU A 143 -8.63 -10.06 -0.99
N LEU A 144 -9.38 -9.64 -2.02
CA LEU A 144 -10.11 -8.38 -2.07
C LEU A 144 -11.59 -8.68 -2.33
N SER A 145 -12.48 -8.06 -1.56
CA SER A 145 -13.91 -8.25 -1.77
C SER A 145 -14.35 -7.55 -3.06
N PHE A 146 -15.32 -8.14 -3.76
CA PHE A 146 -15.86 -7.53 -4.99
C PHE A 146 -16.42 -6.12 -4.74
N SER A 147 -17.00 -5.87 -3.57
CA SER A 147 -17.49 -4.54 -3.18
C SER A 147 -16.36 -3.52 -3.04
N TYR A 148 -15.21 -3.95 -2.50
CA TYR A 148 -14.03 -3.10 -2.39
C TYR A 148 -13.43 -2.78 -3.76
N ILE A 149 -13.36 -3.78 -4.66
CA ILE A 149 -12.91 -3.57 -6.04
C ILE A 149 -13.83 -2.58 -6.74
N ARG A 150 -15.15 -2.77 -6.65
CA ARG A 150 -16.15 -1.85 -7.22
C ARG A 150 -15.97 -0.43 -6.67
N TRP A 151 -15.77 -0.29 -5.37
CA TRP A 151 -15.53 1.01 -4.74
C TRP A 151 -14.25 1.66 -5.30
N LEU A 152 -13.14 0.92 -5.39
CA LEU A 152 -11.90 1.44 -5.99
C LEU A 152 -12.09 1.93 -7.43
N CYS A 153 -12.74 1.13 -8.27
CA CYS A 153 -13.02 1.51 -9.65
C CYS A 153 -13.92 2.75 -9.76
N ALA A 154 -14.92 2.89 -8.87
CA ALA A 154 -15.78 4.07 -8.85
C ALA A 154 -15.03 5.34 -8.48
N ASN A 155 -14.19 5.31 -7.44
CA ASN A 155 -13.36 6.46 -7.06
C ASN A 155 -12.38 6.83 -8.18
N GLU A 156 -11.76 5.84 -8.82
CA GLU A 156 -10.85 6.12 -9.94
C GLU A 156 -11.58 6.74 -11.12
N ALA A 157 -12.78 6.25 -11.45
CA ALA A 157 -13.58 6.79 -12.53
C ALA A 157 -13.95 8.27 -12.29
N GLU A 158 -14.25 8.66 -11.05
CA GLU A 158 -14.50 10.06 -10.69
C GLU A 158 -13.25 10.94 -10.92
N ILE A 159 -12.07 10.45 -10.52
CA ILE A 159 -10.80 11.15 -10.72
C ILE A 159 -10.50 11.31 -12.22
N VAL A 160 -10.58 10.23 -12.99
CA VAL A 160 -10.31 10.22 -14.43
C VAL A 160 -11.31 11.11 -15.18
N ALA A 161 -12.59 11.10 -14.79
CA ALA A 161 -13.59 11.97 -15.40
C ALA A 161 -13.30 13.46 -15.12
N ALA A 162 -12.89 13.81 -13.90
CA ALA A 162 -12.51 15.18 -13.55
C ALA A 162 -11.28 15.65 -14.34
N GLN A 163 -10.28 14.78 -14.51
CA GLN A 163 -9.09 15.05 -15.32
C GLN A 163 -9.44 15.26 -16.79
N ALA A 164 -10.23 14.36 -17.39
CA ALA A 164 -10.65 14.47 -18.78
C ALA A 164 -11.45 15.75 -19.05
N ASN A 165 -12.32 16.16 -18.12
CA ASN A 165 -13.05 17.44 -18.22
C ASN A 165 -12.11 18.65 -18.15
N THR A 166 -11.05 18.58 -17.33
CA THR A 166 -10.06 19.65 -17.22
C THR A 166 -9.24 19.76 -18.50
N GLU A 167 -8.75 18.64 -19.03
CA GLU A 167 -8.01 18.58 -20.30
C GLU A 167 -8.86 19.09 -21.48
N TYR A 168 -10.15 18.74 -21.51
CA TYR A 168 -11.09 19.26 -22.50
C TYR A 168 -11.24 20.79 -22.40
N GLN A 169 -11.43 21.33 -21.20
CA GLN A 169 -11.56 22.78 -21.00
C GLN A 169 -10.28 23.54 -21.35
N THR A 170 -9.11 23.00 -21.01
CA THR A 170 -7.81 23.59 -21.37
C THR A 170 -7.61 23.61 -22.88
N SER A 171 -7.84 22.48 -23.56
CA SER A 171 -7.72 22.39 -25.01
C SER A 171 -8.74 23.26 -25.76
N GLU A 172 -9.96 23.40 -25.25
CA GLU A 172 -10.97 24.31 -25.80
C GLU A 172 -10.58 25.79 -25.63
N TRP A 173 -10.02 26.16 -24.47
CA TRP A 173 -9.54 27.53 -24.21
C TRP A 173 -8.36 27.90 -25.12
N GLU A 174 -7.38 27.01 -25.27
CA GLU A 174 -6.23 27.18 -26.18
C GLU A 174 -6.70 27.35 -27.64
N ALA A 175 -7.59 26.46 -28.10
CA ALA A 175 -8.13 26.52 -29.46
C ALA A 175 -9.00 27.77 -29.74
N ARG A 176 -9.54 28.42 -28.69
CA ARG A 176 -10.30 29.67 -28.80
C ARG A 176 -9.38 30.89 -28.82
N ASN A 177 -8.29 30.86 -28.07
CA ASN A 177 -7.31 31.95 -28.05
C ASN A 177 -6.46 32.00 -29.32
N ASP A 178 -6.09 30.85 -29.90
CA ASP A 178 -5.36 30.81 -31.18
C ASP A 178 -6.18 31.37 -32.35
N ARG A 179 -7.51 31.27 -32.30
CA ARG A 179 -8.42 31.86 -33.31
C ARG A 179 -8.63 33.36 -33.15
N SER A 180 -8.21 33.96 -32.04
CA SER A 180 -8.35 35.41 -31.79
C SER A 180 -7.11 36.23 -32.13
N ILE A 181 -6.03 35.58 -32.62
CA ILE A 181 -4.76 36.23 -32.99
C ILE A 181 -4.55 36.23 -34.53
N GLY A 182 -5.48 35.65 -35.32
CA GLY A 182 -5.49 35.71 -36.79
C GLY A 182 -6.61 36.60 -37.32
#